data_AF-A0A7X9FQI5-F1
#
_entry.id   AF-A0A7X9FQI5-F1
#
_cell.length_a   1.000
_cell.length_b   1.000
_cell.length_c   1.000
_cell.angle_alpha   90.00
_cell.angle_beta   90.00
_cell.angle_gamma   90.00
#
_symmetry.space_group_name_H-M   'P 1'
#
loop_
_entity.id
_entity.type
_entity.pdbx_description
1 polymer ?
#
loop_
_entity_poly.entity_id
_entity_poly.type
_entity_poly.pdbx_seq_one_letter_code
_entity_poly.pdbx_strand_id
1 'polypeptide(L)'
;MAIKSDLKEAMKQAMKAKEQARLDTIRMVLSAIQYEEMQNKVSELSEDQILNVLKREVKKRKEEFDYAEKASRPDLQEKLKVEISTIEAFLPTQLSAEKIEEILKSMKEVNPELNLGLAMKALKESYPGQYDSKLASEVARKVLG
;
A
#
# COMPACT_ATOMS: atom_id res chain seq x y z
N MET A 1 11.72 3.02 11.86
CA MET A 1 12.41 3.91 10.90
C MET A 1 11.32 4.55 10.06
N ALA A 2 11.41 5.85 9.81
CA ALA A 2 10.36 6.57 9.09
C ALA A 2 10.45 6.25 7.58
N ILE A 3 9.36 5.73 7.00
CA ILE A 3 9.29 5.28 5.60
C ILE A 3 9.82 6.33 4.59
N LYS A 4 9.55 7.61 4.83
CA LYS A 4 10.05 8.72 3.99
C LYS A 4 11.57 8.84 4.01
N SER A 5 12.21 8.54 5.13
CA SER A 5 13.68 8.49 5.25
C SER A 5 14.24 7.32 4.45
N ASP A 6 13.63 6.14 4.58
CA ASP A 6 14.07 4.92 3.88
C ASP A 6 13.96 5.08 2.36
N LEU A 7 12.89 5.73 1.86
CA LEU A 7 12.75 6.11 0.46
C LEU A 7 13.88 7.03 -0.01
N LYS A 8 14.26 8.04 0.79
CA LYS A 8 15.38 8.94 0.45
C LYS A 8 16.72 8.21 0.41
N GLU A 9 16.93 7.25 1.31
CA GLU A 9 18.14 6.43 1.30
C GLU A 9 18.18 5.50 0.08
N ALA A 10 17.09 4.80 -0.19
CA ALA A 10 16.95 3.94 -1.37
C ALA A 10 17.12 4.73 -2.68
N MET A 11 16.66 5.99 -2.74
CA MET A 11 16.92 6.88 -3.88
C MET A 11 18.43 7.08 -4.10
N LYS A 12 19.19 7.33 -3.03
CA LYS A 12 20.66 7.49 -3.11
C LYS A 12 21.33 6.19 -3.54
N GLN A 13 20.87 5.04 -3.04
CA GLN A 13 21.38 3.73 -3.41
C GLN A 13 21.12 3.43 -4.89
N ALA A 14 19.89 3.63 -5.38
CA ALA A 14 19.51 3.44 -6.78
C ALA A 14 20.34 4.34 -7.72
N MET A 15 20.61 5.59 -7.30
CA MET A 15 21.47 6.51 -8.05
C MET A 15 22.91 6.00 -8.17
N LYS A 16 23.50 5.48 -7.07
CA LYS A 16 24.86 4.91 -7.09
C LYS A 16 24.93 3.62 -7.92
N ALA A 17 23.90 2.78 -7.83
CA ALA A 17 23.78 1.54 -8.57
C ALA A 17 23.39 1.72 -10.05
N LYS A 18 23.06 2.95 -10.47
CA LYS A 18 22.57 3.29 -11.81
C LYS A 18 21.28 2.53 -12.19
N GLU A 19 20.44 2.25 -11.20
CA GLU A 19 19.14 1.59 -11.37
C GLU A 19 18.07 2.62 -11.79
N GLN A 20 18.10 3.06 -13.04
CA GLN A 20 17.31 4.21 -13.51
C GLN A 20 15.80 4.05 -13.26
N ALA A 21 15.21 2.89 -13.60
CA ALA A 21 13.79 2.63 -13.40
C ALA A 21 13.38 2.70 -11.91
N ARG A 22 14.19 2.12 -11.02
CA ARG A 22 13.97 2.17 -9.57
C ARG A 22 14.10 3.60 -9.05
N LEU A 23 15.13 4.32 -9.49
CA LEU A 23 15.38 5.72 -9.12
C LEU A 23 14.20 6.63 -9.50
N ASP A 24 13.69 6.50 -10.71
CA ASP A 24 12.57 7.31 -11.20
C ASP A 24 11.27 6.97 -10.45
N THR A 25 11.04 5.69 -10.17
CA THR A 25 9.88 5.26 -9.35
C THR A 25 9.94 5.87 -7.95
N ILE A 26 11.10 5.79 -7.28
CA ILE A 26 11.27 6.33 -5.92
C ILE A 26 11.07 7.85 -5.91
N ARG A 27 11.63 8.57 -6.90
CA ARG A 27 11.44 10.03 -7.03
C ARG A 27 9.98 10.38 -7.22
N MET A 28 9.27 9.65 -8.08
CA MET A 28 7.86 9.91 -8.32
C MET A 28 7.02 9.68 -7.05
N VAL A 29 7.32 8.62 -6.29
CA VAL A 29 6.67 8.36 -4.99
C VAL A 29 6.96 9.47 -3.97
N LEU A 30 8.21 9.92 -3.86
CA LEU A 30 8.57 11.04 -2.97
C LEU A 30 7.81 12.32 -3.34
N SER A 31 7.66 12.60 -4.65
CA SER A 31 6.85 13.72 -5.13
C SER A 31 5.37 13.54 -4.78
N ALA A 32 4.81 12.34 -4.88
CA ALA A 32 3.43 12.05 -4.48
C ALA A 32 3.20 12.29 -2.97
N ILE A 33 4.17 11.92 -2.13
CA ILE A 33 4.15 12.22 -0.69
C ILE A 33 4.19 13.74 -0.47
N GLN A 34 5.11 14.47 -1.11
CA GLN A 34 5.20 15.93 -0.99
C GLN A 34 3.93 16.65 -1.45
N TYR A 35 3.31 16.15 -2.53
CA TYR A 35 2.05 16.68 -3.01
C TYR A 35 0.94 16.51 -1.96
N GLU A 36 0.84 15.34 -1.33
CA GLU A 36 -0.13 15.06 -0.28
C GLU A 36 0.13 15.91 0.99
N GLU A 37 1.39 16.19 1.33
CA GLU A 37 1.77 17.15 2.40
C GLU A 37 1.24 18.55 2.11
N MET A 38 1.42 19.02 0.88
CA MET A 38 0.93 20.31 0.43
C MET A 38 -0.60 20.39 0.46
N GLN A 39 -1.29 19.36 -0.02
CA GLN A 39 -2.76 19.29 0.00
C GLN A 39 -3.32 19.33 1.42
N ASN A 40 -2.68 18.60 2.35
CA ASN A 40 -3.08 18.55 3.75
C ASN A 40 -2.57 19.75 4.57
N LYS A 41 -1.78 20.65 3.97
CA LYS A 41 -1.14 21.80 4.63
C LYS A 41 -0.33 21.42 5.88
N VAL A 42 0.39 20.30 5.79
CA VAL A 42 1.27 19.79 6.85
C VAL A 42 2.71 19.78 6.38
N SER A 43 3.66 19.86 7.31
CA SER A 43 5.09 19.77 7.00
C SER A 43 5.53 18.33 6.70
N GLU A 44 4.90 17.36 7.33
CA GLU A 44 5.21 15.94 7.17
C GLU A 44 3.96 15.08 7.40
N LEU A 45 3.76 14.08 6.56
CA LEU A 45 2.73 13.06 6.77
C LEU A 45 3.13 12.09 7.89
N SER A 46 2.12 11.54 8.59
CA SER A 46 2.34 10.38 9.45
C SER A 46 2.69 9.12 8.63
N GLU A 47 3.28 8.11 9.28
CA GLU A 47 3.59 6.83 8.62
C GLU A 47 2.34 6.18 7.99
N ASP A 48 1.21 6.19 8.70
CA ASP A 48 -0.07 5.70 8.19
C ASP A 48 -0.49 6.42 6.90
N GLN A 49 -0.32 7.75 6.85
CA GLN A 49 -0.63 8.55 5.68
C GLN A 49 0.33 8.22 4.52
N ILE A 50 1.63 8.05 4.78
CA ILE A 50 2.60 7.64 3.75
C ILE A 50 2.23 6.26 3.20
N LEU A 51 1.91 5.28 4.06
CA LEU A 51 1.48 3.95 3.64
C LEU A 51 0.24 4.02 2.73
N ASN A 52 -0.71 4.90 3.01
CA ASN A 52 -1.87 5.11 2.15
C ASN A 52 -1.48 5.69 0.78
N VAL A 53 -0.54 6.63 0.72
CA VAL A 53 0.00 7.13 -0.55
C VAL A 53 0.65 6.00 -1.35
N LEU A 54 1.51 5.20 -0.72
CA LEU A 54 2.20 4.08 -1.36
C LEU A 54 1.21 3.04 -1.92
N LYS A 55 0.21 2.63 -1.14
CA LYS A 55 -0.85 1.71 -1.59
C LYS A 55 -1.60 2.23 -2.80
N ARG A 56 -1.96 3.52 -2.78
CA ARG A 56 -2.64 4.18 -3.91
C ARG A 56 -1.77 4.16 -5.17
N GLU A 57 -0.47 4.41 -5.03
CA GLU A 57 0.48 4.38 -6.14
C GLU A 57 0.73 2.97 -6.71
N VAL A 58 0.72 1.93 -5.85
CA VAL A 58 0.74 0.52 -6.30
C VAL A 58 -0.54 0.18 -7.05
N LYS A 59 -1.70 0.57 -6.51
CA LYS A 59 -3.00 0.28 -7.12
C LYS A 59 -3.12 0.87 -8.53
N LYS A 60 -2.75 2.14 -8.71
CA LYS A 60 -2.72 2.79 -10.04
C LYS A 60 -1.89 2.02 -11.05
N ARG A 61 -0.70 1.56 -10.65
CA ARG A 61 0.19 0.77 -11.53
C ARG A 61 -0.35 -0.60 -11.86
N LYS A 62 -1.02 -1.27 -10.92
CA LYS A 62 -1.71 -2.55 -11.17
C LYS A 62 -2.86 -2.36 -12.17
N GLU A 63 -3.63 -1.29 -12.02
CA GLU A 63 -4.67 -0.93 -13.00
C GLU A 63 -4.04 -0.66 -14.39
N GLU A 64 -2.97 0.12 -14.47
CA GLU A 64 -2.21 0.36 -15.71
C GLU A 64 -1.62 -0.93 -16.30
N PHE A 65 -1.19 -1.87 -15.46
CA PHE A 65 -0.64 -3.16 -15.87
C PHE A 65 -1.72 -4.00 -16.56
N ASP A 66 -2.91 -4.06 -15.99
CA ASP A 66 -4.06 -4.77 -16.57
C ASP A 66 -4.48 -4.15 -17.92
N TYR A 67 -4.40 -2.83 -18.04
CA TYR A 67 -4.64 -2.15 -19.33
C TYR A 67 -3.55 -2.50 -20.35
N ALA A 68 -2.27 -2.51 -19.95
CA ALA A 68 -1.16 -2.88 -20.80
C ALA A 68 -1.26 -4.33 -21.30
N GLU A 69 -1.73 -5.24 -20.44
CA GLU A 69 -2.00 -6.64 -20.80
C GLU A 69 -3.07 -6.74 -21.88
N LYS A 70 -4.22 -6.09 -21.66
CA LYS A 70 -5.33 -6.06 -22.64
C LYS A 70 -4.92 -5.42 -23.96
N ALA A 71 -4.01 -4.45 -23.92
CA ALA A 71 -3.46 -3.78 -25.09
C ALA A 71 -2.28 -4.52 -25.75
N SER A 72 -1.88 -5.70 -25.24
CA SER A 72 -0.72 -6.48 -25.73
C SER A 72 0.57 -5.66 -25.80
N ARG A 73 0.86 -4.89 -24.74
CA ARG A 73 2.05 -4.03 -24.60
C ARG A 73 3.05 -4.59 -23.57
N PRO A 74 3.83 -5.64 -23.91
CA PRO A 74 4.72 -6.30 -22.96
C PRO A 74 5.86 -5.40 -22.46
N ASP A 75 6.31 -4.45 -23.28
CA ASP A 75 7.29 -3.43 -22.91
C ASP A 75 6.83 -2.58 -21.72
N LEU A 76 5.55 -2.20 -21.73
CA LEU A 76 4.92 -1.43 -20.66
C LEU A 76 4.70 -2.30 -19.42
N GLN A 77 4.33 -3.57 -19.60
CA GLN A 77 4.17 -4.51 -18.50
C GLN A 77 5.47 -4.74 -17.72
N GLU A 78 6.59 -4.93 -18.40
CA GLU A 78 7.89 -5.11 -17.75
C GLU A 78 8.29 -3.88 -16.93
N LYS A 79 8.09 -2.69 -17.50
CA LYS A 79 8.31 -1.43 -16.79
C LYS A 79 7.44 -1.36 -15.53
N LEU A 80 6.13 -1.56 -15.66
CA LEU A 80 5.19 -1.48 -14.54
C LEU A 80 5.48 -2.52 -13.45
N LYS A 81 5.94 -3.73 -13.79
CA LYS A 81 6.38 -4.72 -12.80
C LYS A 81 7.51 -4.20 -11.92
N VAL A 82 8.53 -3.58 -12.52
CA VAL A 82 9.65 -2.98 -11.79
C VAL A 82 9.17 -1.85 -10.88
N GLU A 83 8.27 -1.00 -11.37
CA GLU A 83 7.71 0.08 -10.56
C GLU A 83 6.91 -0.46 -9.37
N ILE A 84 6.00 -1.41 -9.61
CA ILE A 84 5.19 -2.05 -8.57
C ILE A 84 6.09 -2.68 -7.50
N SER A 85 7.05 -3.51 -7.89
CA SER A 85 7.96 -4.16 -6.93
C SER A 85 8.82 -3.16 -6.15
N THR A 86 9.20 -2.04 -6.78
CA THR A 86 9.97 -0.98 -6.12
C THR A 86 9.17 -0.33 -5.00
N ILE A 87 7.87 -0.09 -5.21
CA ILE A 87 7.01 0.53 -4.20
C ILE A 87 6.60 -0.47 -3.12
N GLU A 88 6.28 -1.71 -3.52
CA GLU A 88 5.90 -2.79 -2.59
C GLU A 88 7.02 -3.12 -1.60
N ALA A 89 8.29 -2.90 -1.94
CA ALA A 89 9.41 -3.03 -1.01
C ALA A 89 9.34 -2.10 0.22
N PHE A 90 8.53 -1.03 0.18
CA PHE A 90 8.30 -0.11 1.30
C PHE A 90 6.94 -0.30 1.98
N LEU A 91 6.16 -1.28 1.52
CA LEU A 91 4.90 -1.65 2.14
C LEU A 91 5.11 -2.88 3.04
N PRO A 92 4.44 -2.96 4.19
CA PRO A 92 4.36 -4.22 4.90
C PRO A 92 3.56 -5.22 4.05
N THR A 93 3.82 -6.50 4.24
CA THR A 93 3.15 -7.59 3.51
C THR A 93 1.64 -7.38 3.52
N GLN A 94 1.02 -7.26 2.35
CA GLN A 94 -0.42 -7.01 2.26
C GLN A 94 -1.19 -8.32 2.49
N LEU A 95 -2.21 -8.26 3.35
CA LEU A 95 -3.18 -9.32 3.56
C LEU A 95 -4.12 -9.41 2.36
N SER A 96 -4.39 -10.64 1.91
CA SER A 96 -5.44 -10.89 0.93
C SER A 96 -6.83 -10.73 1.57
N ALA A 97 -7.86 -10.56 0.73
CA ALA A 97 -9.25 -10.53 1.19
C ALA A 97 -9.62 -11.80 1.97
N GLU A 98 -9.16 -12.96 1.50
CA GLU A 98 -9.34 -14.26 2.15
C GLU A 98 -8.68 -14.29 3.52
N LYS A 99 -7.45 -13.79 3.63
CA LYS A 99 -6.74 -13.75 4.91
C LYS A 99 -7.41 -12.81 5.90
N ILE A 100 -7.92 -11.68 5.44
CA ILE A 100 -8.73 -10.77 6.26
C ILE A 100 -10.00 -11.49 6.72
N GLU A 101 -10.67 -12.23 5.84
CA GLU A 101 -11.88 -13.00 6.17
C GLU A 101 -11.60 -14.04 7.27
N GLU A 102 -10.51 -14.81 7.14
CA GLU A 102 -10.06 -15.76 8.17
C GLU A 102 -9.80 -15.10 9.52
N ILE A 103 -9.02 -14.02 9.53
CA ILE A 103 -8.68 -13.28 10.75
C ILE A 103 -9.95 -12.82 11.47
N LEU A 104 -10.90 -12.24 10.72
CA LEU A 104 -12.14 -11.72 11.28
C LEU A 104 -13.06 -12.83 11.81
N LYS A 105 -13.13 -13.99 11.15
CA LYS A 105 -13.86 -15.16 11.66
C LYS A 105 -13.27 -15.63 12.99
N SER A 106 -11.96 -15.80 13.06
CA SER A 106 -11.27 -16.19 14.30
C SER A 106 -11.46 -15.15 15.43
N MET A 107 -11.42 -13.86 15.12
CA MET A 107 -11.74 -12.82 16.11
C MET A 107 -13.19 -12.90 16.60
N LYS A 108 -14.15 -13.26 15.73
CA LYS A 108 -15.56 -13.42 16.09
C LYS A 108 -15.82 -14.64 16.97
N GLU A 109 -15.09 -15.74 16.74
CA GLU A 109 -15.15 -16.94 17.59
C GLU A 109 -14.70 -16.64 19.02
N VAL A 110 -13.66 -15.82 19.18
CA VAL A 110 -13.13 -15.43 20.50
C VAL A 110 -13.96 -14.32 21.15
N ASN A 111 -14.52 -13.40 20.36
CA ASN A 111 -15.35 -12.30 20.82
C ASN A 111 -16.70 -12.25 20.08
N PRO A 112 -17.76 -12.86 20.65
CA PRO A 112 -19.11 -12.85 20.06
C PRO A 112 -19.70 -11.45 19.86
N GLU A 113 -19.27 -10.44 20.62
CA GLU A 113 -19.74 -9.04 20.48
C GLU A 113 -18.96 -8.24 19.42
N LEU A 114 -18.00 -8.87 18.73
CA LEU A 114 -17.23 -8.21 17.68
C LEU A 114 -18.17 -7.65 16.61
N ASN A 115 -18.12 -6.33 16.47
CA ASN A 115 -18.82 -5.55 15.46
C ASN A 115 -17.82 -4.89 14.51
N LEU A 116 -18.31 -4.25 13.44
CA LEU A 116 -17.49 -3.62 12.42
C LEU A 116 -16.45 -2.63 13.01
N GLY A 117 -16.85 -1.81 13.98
CA GLY A 117 -15.95 -0.83 14.60
C GLY A 117 -14.82 -1.49 15.39
N LEU A 118 -15.14 -2.50 16.19
CA LEU A 118 -14.16 -3.27 16.96
C LEU A 118 -13.22 -4.08 16.06
N ALA A 119 -13.75 -4.67 14.99
CA ALA A 119 -12.97 -5.40 13.99
C ALA A 119 -11.96 -4.49 13.28
N MET A 120 -12.39 -3.32 12.82
CA MET A 120 -11.49 -2.36 12.16
C MET A 120 -10.43 -1.82 13.12
N LYS A 121 -10.78 -1.61 14.40
CA LYS A 121 -9.81 -1.22 15.43
C LYS A 121 -8.75 -2.32 15.65
N ALA A 122 -9.18 -3.57 15.82
CA ALA A 122 -8.28 -4.70 16.03
C ALA A 122 -7.33 -4.92 14.84
N LEU A 123 -7.85 -4.79 13.61
CA LEU A 123 -7.03 -4.83 12.40
C LEU A 123 -6.00 -3.70 12.38
N LYS A 124 -6.39 -2.48 12.75
CA LYS A 124 -5.47 -1.34 12.78
C LYS A 124 -4.33 -1.54 13.78
N GLU A 125 -4.62 -2.10 14.95
CA GLU A 125 -3.65 -2.35 16.01
C GLU A 125 -2.73 -3.54 15.68
N SER A 126 -3.27 -4.61 15.10
CA SER A 126 -2.53 -5.87 14.89
C SER A 126 -1.84 -5.95 13.51
N TYR A 127 -2.40 -5.29 12.50
CA TYR A 127 -1.96 -5.37 11.11
C TYR A 127 -1.82 -3.97 10.48
N PRO A 128 -1.13 -3.01 11.14
CA PRO A 128 -1.03 -1.65 10.67
C PRO A 128 -0.45 -1.62 9.25
N GLY A 129 -1.14 -0.94 8.34
CA GLY A 129 -0.66 -0.79 6.97
C GLY A 129 -0.74 -2.05 6.09
N GLN A 130 -1.19 -3.20 6.60
CA GLN A 130 -1.19 -4.46 5.84
C GLN A 130 -2.49 -4.74 5.06
N TYR A 131 -3.47 -3.84 5.08
CA TYR A 131 -4.73 -4.05 4.36
C TYR A 131 -5.25 -2.76 3.73
N ASP A 132 -6.06 -2.88 2.69
CA ASP A 132 -6.86 -1.77 2.17
C ASP A 132 -8.08 -1.56 3.08
N SER A 133 -8.26 -0.35 3.61
CA SER A 133 -9.31 -0.06 4.58
C SER A 133 -10.72 -0.25 4.02
N LYS A 134 -10.90 -0.01 2.72
CA LYS A 134 -12.20 -0.19 2.07
C LYS A 134 -12.50 -1.67 1.89
N LEU A 135 -11.55 -2.44 1.38
CA LEU A 135 -11.65 -3.90 1.26
C LEU A 135 -11.90 -4.56 2.63
N ALA A 136 -11.12 -4.19 3.66
CA ALA A 136 -11.28 -4.74 4.99
C ALA A 136 -12.67 -4.44 5.59
N SER A 137 -13.21 -3.23 5.34
CA SER A 137 -14.56 -2.86 5.76
C SER A 137 -15.65 -3.67 5.02
N GLU A 138 -15.48 -3.91 3.72
CA GLU A 138 -16.37 -4.74 2.92
C GLU A 138 -16.37 -6.20 3.40
N VAL A 139 -15.19 -6.79 3.62
CA VAL A 139 -15.04 -8.15 4.16
C VAL A 139 -15.61 -8.25 5.56
N ALA A 140 -15.34 -7.28 6.44
CA ALA A 140 -15.88 -7.27 7.79
C ALA A 140 -17.41 -7.18 7.83
N ARG A 141 -18.02 -6.39 6.93
CA ARG A 141 -19.48 -6.35 6.80
C ARG A 141 -20.06 -7.70 6.34
N LYS A 142 -19.35 -8.42 5.47
CA LYS A 142 -19.75 -9.76 5.01
C LYS A 142 -19.64 -10.83 6.10
N VAL A 143 -18.62 -10.74 6.96
CA VAL A 143 -18.35 -11.74 8.01
C VAL A 143 -19.18 -11.51 9.28
N LEU A 144 -19.41 -10.25 9.64
CA LEU A 144 -20.01 -9.86 10.93
C LEU A 144 -21.46 -9.38 10.81
N GLY A 145 -21.93 -9.17 9.58
CA GLY A 145 -23.31 -8.77 9.26
C GLY A 145 -24.25 -9.95 9.11
#